data_AF-A0A812I0H3-F1
#
_entry.id   AF-A0A812I0H3-F1
#
_cell.length_a   1.000
_cell.length_b   1.000
_cell.length_c   1.000
_cell.angle_alpha   90.00
_cell.angle_beta   90.00
_cell.angle_gamma   90.00
#
_symmetry.space_group_name_H-M   'P 1'
#
loop_
_entity.id
_entity.type
_entity.pdbx_description
1 polymer ?
#
loop_
_entity_poly.entity_id
_entity_poly.type
_entity_poly.pdbx_seq_one_letter_code
_entity_poly.pdbx_strand_id
1 'polypeptide(L)'
;MRSLRKLNLANNQLDEFPEVVLSFKNLEELFLQNNRLTSIPSGIRRLRKMRRLNLVGNRLTALPEELGHLAGLKALMVDGNRLEDIPSTLKPLWLAGGLHADGNPMDQRRPLATGEL
;
A
#
# COMPACT_ATOMS: atom_id res chain seq x y z
N MET A 1 16.85 22.01 9.31
CA MET A 1 16.95 20.64 8.75
C MET A 1 15.83 20.43 7.74
N ARG A 2 16.15 20.04 6.50
CA ARG A 2 15.13 19.77 5.47
C ARG A 2 14.41 18.48 5.84
N SER A 3 13.08 18.55 6.00
CA SER A 3 12.26 17.37 6.25
C SER A 3 12.09 16.57 4.97
N LEU A 4 12.41 15.26 5.00
CA LEU A 4 12.21 14.38 3.87
C LEU A 4 10.71 14.21 3.58
N ARG A 5 10.30 14.54 2.34
CA ARG A 5 8.90 14.45 1.88
C ARG A 5 8.67 13.34 0.87
N LYS A 6 9.70 12.96 0.12
CA LYS A 6 9.64 11.89 -0.87
C LYS A 6 10.83 10.98 -0.70
N LEU A 7 10.60 9.67 -0.73
CA LEU A 7 11.64 8.66 -0.64
C LEU A 7 11.39 7.59 -1.70
N ASN A 8 12.41 7.30 -2.50
CA ASN A 8 12.37 6.27 -3.52
C ASN A 8 13.36 5.17 -3.18
N LEU A 9 12.84 3.96 -2.98
CA LEU A 9 13.55 2.71 -2.70
C LEU A 9 13.12 1.62 -3.70
N ALA A 10 12.56 2.01 -4.84
CA ALA A 10 12.09 1.09 -5.87
C ALA A 10 13.23 0.30 -6.53
N ASN A 11 12.90 -0.87 -7.09
CA ASN A 11 13.80 -1.73 -7.85
C ASN A 11 15.05 -2.16 -7.05
N ASN A 12 14.83 -2.50 -5.78
CA ASN A 12 15.86 -3.07 -4.92
C ASN A 12 15.51 -4.54 -4.61
N GLN A 13 16.21 -5.11 -3.64
CA GLN A 13 16.02 -6.49 -3.19
C GLN A 13 15.61 -6.50 -1.72
N LEU A 14 14.82 -5.51 -1.29
CA LEU A 14 14.35 -5.43 0.09
C LEU A 14 13.39 -6.60 0.35
N ASP A 15 13.82 -7.53 1.18
CA ASP A 15 13.00 -8.65 1.65
C ASP A 15 12.03 -8.21 2.77
N GLU A 16 12.41 -7.17 3.51
CA GLU A 16 11.64 -6.60 4.62
C GLU A 16 11.41 -5.09 4.45
N PHE A 17 10.32 -4.60 5.07
CA PHE A 17 10.01 -3.18 5.04
C PHE A 17 11.07 -2.41 5.84
N PRO A 18 11.68 -1.34 5.29
CA PRO A 18 12.70 -0.58 5.97
C PRO A 18 12.09 0.26 7.11
N GLU A 19 12.05 -0.28 8.33
CA GLU A 19 11.38 0.37 9.47
C GLU A 19 11.89 1.77 9.80
N VAL A 20 13.15 2.08 9.45
CA VAL A 20 13.72 3.44 9.58
C VAL A 20 12.86 4.50 8.87
N VAL A 21 12.15 4.13 7.80
CA VAL A 21 11.25 5.02 7.06
C VAL A 21 10.10 5.53 7.92
N LEU A 22 9.69 4.75 8.93
CA LEU A 22 8.61 5.10 9.86
C LEU A 22 8.98 6.28 10.79
N SER A 23 10.26 6.66 10.85
CA SER A 23 10.75 7.83 11.60
C SER A 23 10.50 9.15 10.86
N PHE A 24 10.29 9.12 9.53
CA PHE A 24 10.10 10.31 8.71
C PHE A 24 8.65 10.83 8.77
N LYS A 25 8.28 11.48 9.86
CA LYS A 25 6.91 12.00 10.11
C LYS A 25 6.35 12.96 9.04
N ASN A 26 7.23 13.55 8.23
CA ASN A 26 6.88 14.48 7.15
C ASN A 26 6.86 13.83 5.76
N LEU A 27 7.03 12.51 5.67
CA LEU A 27 7.03 11.79 4.41
C LEU A 27 5.62 11.77 3.80
N GLU A 28 5.53 12.15 2.53
CA GLU A 28 4.29 12.24 1.75
C GLU A 28 4.24 11.20 0.63
N GLU A 29 5.39 10.81 0.08
CA GLU A 29 5.47 9.85 -1.01
C GLU A 29 6.55 8.81 -0.73
N LEU A 30 6.19 7.54 -0.78
CA LEU A 30 7.09 6.42 -0.62
C LEU A 30 6.94 5.44 -1.79
N PHE A 31 8.04 5.20 -2.48
CA PHE A 31 8.13 4.28 -3.61
C PHE A 31 8.95 3.06 -3.21
N LEU A 32 8.32 1.90 -3.22
CA LEU A 32 8.86 0.59 -2.83
C LEU A 32 8.57 -0.49 -3.88
N GLN A 33 8.14 -0.10 -5.09
CA GLN A 33 7.81 -1.06 -6.14
C GLN A 33 9.01 -1.91 -6.57
N ASN A 34 8.72 -3.11 -7.05
CA ASN A 34 9.72 -4.09 -7.52
C ASN A 34 10.77 -4.40 -6.45
N ASN A 35 10.30 -4.79 -5.26
CA ASN A 35 11.11 -5.34 -4.17
C ASN A 35 10.60 -6.76 -3.86
N ARG A 36 10.93 -7.30 -2.69
CA ARG A 36 10.54 -8.66 -2.26
C ARG A 36 9.74 -8.64 -0.96
N LEU A 37 9.14 -7.48 -0.62
CA LEU A 37 8.43 -7.26 0.62
C LEU A 37 7.28 -8.26 0.78
N THR A 38 7.20 -8.91 1.93
CA THR A 38 6.14 -9.88 2.28
C THR A 38 5.08 -9.29 3.20
N SER A 39 5.41 -8.22 3.92
CA SER A 39 4.50 -7.53 4.83
C SER A 39 4.81 -6.04 4.95
N ILE A 40 3.88 -5.29 5.55
CA ILE A 40 4.05 -3.89 5.94
C ILE A 40 3.81 -3.81 7.45
N PRO A 41 4.69 -3.15 8.23
CA PRO A 41 4.52 -3.05 9.67
C PRO A 41 3.33 -2.14 10.03
N SER A 42 2.60 -2.49 11.09
CA SER A 42 1.52 -1.66 11.67
C SER A 42 1.99 -0.24 12.05
N GLY A 43 3.28 -0.07 12.29
CA GLY A 43 3.94 1.23 12.48
C GLY A 43 3.74 2.22 11.33
N ILE A 44 3.29 1.78 10.15
CA ILE A 44 2.96 2.64 9.00
C ILE A 44 1.98 3.77 9.35
N ARG A 45 1.08 3.57 10.33
CA ARG A 45 0.16 4.61 10.84
C ARG A 45 0.85 5.89 11.32
N ARG A 46 2.16 5.83 11.62
CA ARG A 46 2.96 6.99 12.06
C ARG A 46 3.19 8.01 10.95
N LEU A 47 3.09 7.61 9.68
CA LEU A 47 3.31 8.46 8.51
C LEU A 47 2.08 9.32 8.20
N ARG A 48 1.67 10.19 9.13
CA ARG A 48 0.41 10.95 9.06
C ARG A 48 0.28 11.89 7.86
N LYS A 49 1.38 12.24 7.20
CA LYS A 49 1.40 13.06 5.98
C LYS A 49 1.46 12.24 4.70
N MET A 50 1.47 10.91 4.77
CA MET A 50 1.53 10.05 3.60
C MET A 50 0.36 10.31 2.67
N ARG A 51 0.66 10.51 1.39
CA ARG A 51 -0.32 10.76 0.31
C ARG A 51 -0.25 9.70 -0.77
N ARG A 52 0.94 9.16 -1.04
CA ARG A 52 1.15 8.12 -2.06
C ARG A 52 2.09 7.05 -1.54
N LEU A 53 1.64 5.81 -1.60
CA LEU A 53 2.44 4.63 -1.28
C LEU A 53 2.40 3.67 -2.48
N ASN A 54 3.55 3.42 -3.09
CA ASN A 54 3.67 2.50 -4.21
C ASN A 54 4.43 1.23 -3.77
N LEU A 55 3.76 0.10 -3.86
CA LEU A 55 4.21 -1.24 -3.45
C LEU A 55 4.01 -2.26 -4.58
N VAL A 56 3.83 -1.80 -5.82
CA VAL A 56 3.61 -2.66 -6.99
C VAL A 56 4.75 -3.69 -7.13
N GLY A 57 4.42 -4.92 -7.51
CA GLY A 57 5.44 -5.94 -7.79
C GLY A 57 6.24 -6.35 -6.55
N ASN A 58 5.56 -6.55 -5.42
CA ASN A 58 6.12 -7.14 -4.21
C ASN A 58 5.51 -8.53 -3.98
N ARG A 59 5.64 -9.09 -2.77
CA ARG A 59 5.14 -10.42 -2.39
C ARG A 59 4.17 -10.32 -1.20
N LEU A 60 3.50 -9.18 -1.05
CA LEU A 60 2.59 -8.93 0.07
C LEU A 60 1.43 -9.93 0.04
N THR A 61 1.20 -10.62 1.14
CA THR A 61 0.08 -11.56 1.30
C THR A 61 -1.13 -10.95 2.01
N ALA A 62 -0.88 -9.91 2.81
CA ALA A 62 -1.90 -9.13 3.49
C ALA A 62 -1.46 -7.66 3.63
N LEU A 63 -2.44 -6.79 3.84
CA LEU A 63 -2.23 -5.38 4.19
C LEU A 63 -2.65 -5.16 5.66
N PRO A 64 -1.91 -4.39 6.46
CA PRO A 64 -2.32 -4.03 7.81
C PRO A 64 -3.49 -3.05 7.78
N GLU A 65 -4.43 -3.17 8.73
CA GLU A 65 -5.58 -2.26 8.86
C GLU A 65 -5.13 -0.80 9.06
N GLU A 66 -3.95 -0.61 9.63
CA GLU A 66 -3.32 0.69 9.89
C GLU A 66 -3.09 1.56 8.64
N LEU A 67 -3.06 0.98 7.45
CA LEU A 67 -3.02 1.76 6.21
C LEU A 67 -4.28 2.62 6.05
N GLY A 68 -5.44 2.13 6.50
CA GLY A 68 -6.69 2.89 6.51
C GLY A 68 -6.69 4.06 7.50
N HIS A 69 -5.75 4.09 8.47
CA HIS A 69 -5.59 5.21 9.41
C HIS A 69 -4.75 6.37 8.84
N LEU A 70 -4.27 6.25 7.61
CA LEU A 70 -3.56 7.32 6.89
C LEU A 70 -4.58 8.26 6.24
N ALA A 71 -5.16 9.18 7.03
CA ALA A 71 -6.20 10.10 6.58
C ALA A 71 -5.83 10.95 5.34
N GLY A 72 -4.53 11.15 5.08
CA GLY A 72 -4.03 11.87 3.91
C GLY A 72 -3.77 11.00 2.68
N LEU A 73 -3.90 9.68 2.77
CA LEU A 73 -3.55 8.75 1.70
C LEU A 73 -4.55 8.88 0.55
N LYS A 74 -4.02 9.17 -0.65
CA LYS A 74 -4.80 9.38 -1.87
C LYS A 74 -4.55 8.30 -2.91
N ALA A 75 -3.37 7.68 -2.88
CA ALA A 75 -3.02 6.60 -3.77
C ALA A 75 -2.26 5.50 -3.00
N LEU A 76 -2.78 4.28 -3.07
CA LEU A 76 -2.12 3.06 -2.65
C LEU A 76 -2.07 2.12 -3.84
N MET A 77 -0.87 1.81 -4.31
CA MET A 77 -0.66 0.90 -5.44
C MET A 77 -0.04 -0.38 -4.92
N VAL A 78 -0.76 -1.48 -5.01
CA VAL A 78 -0.37 -2.83 -4.54
C VAL A 78 -0.55 -3.86 -5.65
N ASP A 79 -0.59 -3.43 -6.91
CA ASP A 79 -0.73 -4.30 -8.07
C ASP A 79 0.41 -5.34 -8.14
N GLY A 80 0.11 -6.53 -8.63
CA GLY A 80 1.10 -7.61 -8.77
C GLY A 80 1.71 -8.06 -7.44
N ASN A 81 0.87 -8.20 -6.40
CA ASN A 81 1.23 -8.80 -5.12
C ASN A 81 0.54 -10.18 -4.97
N ARG A 82 0.41 -10.69 -3.74
CA ARG A 82 -0.22 -11.97 -3.40
C ARG A 82 -1.38 -11.79 -2.43
N LEU A 83 -2.07 -10.65 -2.51
CA LEU A 83 -3.16 -10.31 -1.60
C LEU A 83 -4.38 -11.20 -1.85
N GLU A 84 -4.89 -11.82 -0.79
CA GLU A 84 -6.14 -12.60 -0.83
C GLU A 84 -7.38 -11.79 -0.47
N ASP A 85 -7.19 -10.64 0.20
CA ASP A 85 -8.25 -9.71 0.58
C ASP A 85 -7.68 -8.31 0.82
N ILE A 86 -8.55 -7.31 0.90
CA ILE A 86 -8.25 -5.94 1.30
C ILE A 86 -8.94 -5.63 2.63
N PRO A 87 -8.20 -5.10 3.63
CA PRO A 87 -8.80 -4.63 4.89
C PRO A 87 -10.01 -3.75 4.68
N SER A 88 -11.04 -3.95 5.51
CA SER A 88 -12.27 -3.15 5.46
C SER A 88 -12.01 -1.64 5.59
N THR A 89 -10.95 -1.27 6.32
CA THR A 89 -10.49 0.12 6.49
C THR A 89 -10.00 0.79 5.20
N LEU A 90 -9.63 0.01 4.18
CA LEU A 90 -9.20 0.50 2.87
C LEU A 90 -10.33 0.53 1.82
N LYS A 91 -11.51 0.00 2.13
CA LYS A 91 -12.68 0.03 1.23
C LYS A 91 -13.03 1.45 0.75
N PRO A 92 -13.02 2.51 1.59
CA PRO A 92 -13.31 3.86 1.11
C PRO A 92 -12.31 4.35 0.05
N LEU A 93 -11.02 4.05 0.25
CA LEU A 93 -9.96 4.40 -0.70
C LEU A 93 -10.13 3.65 -2.03
N TRP A 94 -10.53 2.37 -1.96
CA TRP A 94 -10.84 1.57 -3.14
C TRP A 94 -12.05 2.10 -3.91
N LEU A 95 -13.16 2.37 -3.23
CA LEU A 95 -14.36 2.92 -3.87
C LEU A 95 -14.11 4.30 -4.51
N ALA A 96 -13.20 5.10 -3.94
CA ALA A 96 -12.78 6.38 -4.50
C ALA A 96 -11.78 6.28 -5.66
N GLY A 97 -11.37 5.07 -6.07
CA GLY A 97 -10.38 4.85 -7.13
C GLY A 97 -8.94 5.14 -6.71
N GLY A 98 -8.67 5.28 -5.41
CA GLY A 98 -7.34 5.54 -4.87
C GLY A 98 -6.55 4.29 -4.48
N LEU A 99 -7.15 3.10 -4.56
CA LEU A 99 -6.48 1.82 -4.31
C LEU A 99 -6.43 1.01 -5.61
N HIS A 100 -5.22 0.70 -6.04
CA HIS A 100 -4.93 -0.14 -7.20
C HIS A 100 -4.39 -1.46 -6.67
N ALA A 101 -5.04 -2.57 -7.00
CA ALA A 101 -4.71 -3.88 -6.47
C ALA A 101 -4.85 -4.99 -7.52
N ASP A 102 -4.72 -4.65 -8.80
CA ASP A 102 -4.88 -5.60 -9.89
C ASP A 102 -3.72 -6.61 -9.91
N GLY A 103 -3.96 -7.82 -10.42
CA GLY A 103 -2.95 -8.87 -10.44
C GLY A 103 -2.68 -9.44 -9.06
N ASN A 104 -3.69 -9.46 -8.18
CA ASN A 104 -3.65 -10.15 -6.89
C ASN A 104 -4.64 -11.33 -6.89
N PRO A 105 -4.39 -12.41 -6.12
CA PRO A 105 -5.31 -13.55 -6.00
C PRO A 105 -6.76 -13.20 -5.65
N MET A 106 -6.97 -12.13 -4.87
CA MET A 106 -8.29 -11.59 -4.53
C MET A 106 -9.14 -11.20 -5.75
N ASP A 107 -8.54 -10.93 -6.90
CA ASP A 107 -9.27 -10.55 -8.12
C ASP A 107 -10.20 -11.67 -8.59
N GLN A 108 -9.83 -12.93 -8.36
CA GLN A 108 -10.65 -14.10 -8.68
C GLN A 108 -11.86 -14.26 -7.74
N ARG A 109 -11.88 -13.52 -6.64
CA ARG A 109 -12.96 -13.52 -5.63
C ARG A 109 -13.83 -12.26 -5.69
N ARG A 110 -13.55 -11.33 -6.60
CA ARG A 110 -14.45 -10.20 -6.83
C ARG A 110 -15.79 -10.78 -7.31
N PRO A 111 -16.90 -10.56 -6.59
CA PRO A 111 -18.21 -10.96 -7.10
C PRO A 111 -18.32 -10.34 -8.49
N LEU A 112 -18.63 -11.15 -9.52
CA LEU A 112 -19.15 -10.64 -10.78
C LEU A 112 -20.19 -9.60 -10.38
N ALA A 113 -20.03 -8.35 -10.85
CA ALA A 113 -21.14 -7.43 -10.79
C ALA A 113 -22.29 -8.18 -11.45
N THR A 114 -23.27 -8.63 -10.66
CA THR A 114 -24.49 -9.26 -11.16
C THR A 114 -25.26 -8.15 -11.85
N GLY A 115 -24.83 -7.87 -13.07
CA GLY A 115 -25.56 -7.18 -14.12
C GLY A 115 -25.93 -8.22 -15.16
N GLU A 116 -26.78 -9.17 -14.76
CA GLU A 116 -27.61 -9.96 -15.66
C GLU A 116 -29.00 -10.06 -15.02
N LEU A 117 -29.85 -9.09 -15.38
CA LEU A 117 -31.24 -9.17 -15.88
C LEU A 117 -31.96 -7.84 -15.62
#